data_AF-A0A9P8ZZI6-F1
#
_entry.id   AF-A0A9P8ZZI6-F1
#
_cell.length_a   1.000
_cell.length_b   1.000
_cell.length_c   1.000
_cell.angle_alpha   90.00
_cell.angle_beta   90.00
_cell.angle_gamma   90.00
#
_symmetry.space_group_name_H-M   'P 1'
#
loop_
_entity.id
_entity.type
_entity.pdbx_description
1 polymer ?
#
loop_
_entity_poly.entity_id
_entity_poly.type
_entity_poly.pdbx_seq_one_letter_code
_entity_poly.pdbx_strand_id
1 'polypeptide(L)'
;MSTLRYTARCLRDLRPAAKTQWGSTLVLRPKKQSSHISRTISTTSPKAAVTTDNNITRDPPAGFTELEVAARQQEGTSLVSANATAHTPFARAVPVSPSYFSRQPIFNDSFVVVQDLARKYARLPILPKDKVALTAWRTKEQYRLVTGEHVKGRDYAACLKLVKRLHQIHPDLVPDEVTKGVQSFKRDVNHYLNKPSPIPVDKFGRSLGVGKRKSSVARAFVVEGTGEVFVNGKPLSEAFGRLHDRESAVWALKSTERLDKYNVWALVQGGGTTGQAEAMTLAVAKALCAHEPALKNPLRRAGCITRDPRVVERKKPGHVKARKMPTWVKR
;
A
#
# COMPACT_ATOMS: atom_id res chain seq x y z
N MET A 1 -13.77 69.30 -23.47
CA MET A 1 -13.20 69.88 -24.72
C MET A 1 -12.52 68.77 -25.51
N SER A 2 -12.87 68.69 -26.81
CA SER A 2 -12.31 67.92 -27.93
C SER A 2 -11.92 66.44 -27.71
N THR A 3 -12.68 65.46 -28.19
CA THR A 3 -12.70 64.92 -29.57
C THR A 3 -11.33 64.49 -30.09
N LEU A 4 -11.18 63.19 -30.39
CA LEU A 4 -10.88 62.71 -31.75
C LEU A 4 -11.06 61.19 -31.84
N ARG A 5 -11.93 60.80 -32.76
CA ARG A 5 -12.12 59.45 -33.30
C ARG A 5 -11.07 59.22 -34.39
N TYR A 6 -10.59 57.99 -34.57
CA TYR A 6 -10.24 57.48 -35.92
C TYR A 6 -10.39 55.95 -35.98
N THR A 7 -11.50 55.53 -36.59
CA THR A 7 -11.63 54.51 -37.67
C THR A 7 -10.88 53.16 -37.55
N ALA A 8 -11.50 51.97 -37.57
CA ALA A 8 -12.46 51.32 -38.48
C ALA A 8 -11.81 50.29 -39.44
N ARG A 9 -12.42 49.09 -39.48
CA ARG A 9 -12.50 48.07 -40.58
C ARG A 9 -11.19 47.32 -40.91
N CYS A 10 -11.17 46.01 -41.24
CA CYS A 10 -12.11 45.07 -41.87
C CYS A 10 -12.01 43.68 -41.16
N LEU A 11 -13.09 42.92 -40.87
CA LEU A 11 -13.95 42.12 -41.76
C LEU A 11 -13.21 41.22 -42.76
N ARG A 12 -13.12 39.90 -42.50
CA ARG A 12 -13.93 38.87 -43.20
C ARG A 12 -13.58 37.43 -42.81
N ASP A 13 -14.66 36.65 -42.73
CA ASP A 13 -14.76 35.20 -42.65
C ASP A 13 -14.13 34.46 -43.83
N LEU A 14 -13.57 33.27 -43.57
CA LEU A 14 -13.58 32.13 -44.50
C LEU A 14 -13.54 30.79 -43.71
N ARG A 15 -14.66 30.05 -43.70
CA ARG A 15 -14.72 28.56 -43.74
C ARG A 15 -14.99 28.18 -45.21
N PRO A 16 -14.88 26.90 -45.70
CA PRO A 16 -14.81 25.60 -45.01
C PRO A 16 -13.88 24.52 -45.65
N ALA A 17 -13.98 23.27 -45.15
CA ALA A 17 -13.68 21.96 -45.79
C ALA A 17 -12.18 21.55 -45.95
N ALA A 18 -11.72 20.29 -45.88
CA ALA A 18 -12.27 18.97 -45.56
C ALA A 18 -11.11 17.97 -45.30
N LYS A 19 -11.43 16.90 -44.53
CA LYS A 19 -10.93 15.50 -44.59
C LYS A 19 -9.45 15.18 -44.89
N THR A 20 -8.78 14.53 -43.92
CA THR A 20 -7.92 13.33 -44.14
C THR A 20 -7.66 12.64 -42.80
N GLN A 21 -8.42 11.58 -42.47
CA GLN A 21 -7.93 10.20 -42.36
C GLN A 21 -6.58 10.04 -41.65
N TRP A 22 -6.61 9.65 -40.37
CA TRP A 22 -5.50 8.96 -39.72
C TRP A 22 -6.04 7.69 -39.06
N GLY A 23 -5.35 6.59 -39.36
CA GLY A 23 -5.80 5.22 -39.25
C GLY A 23 -5.88 4.70 -37.82
N SER A 24 -6.76 3.72 -37.65
CA SER A 24 -6.82 2.87 -36.47
C SER A 24 -5.54 2.04 -36.37
N THR A 25 -4.66 2.38 -35.43
CA THR A 25 -3.59 1.45 -35.03
C THR A 25 -4.20 0.37 -34.16
N LEU A 26 -4.39 -0.81 -34.76
CA LEU A 26 -4.66 -2.07 -34.10
C LEU A 26 -3.57 -2.34 -33.05
N VAL A 27 -3.93 -2.21 -31.77
CA VAL A 27 -3.13 -2.74 -30.67
C VAL A 27 -3.39 -4.23 -30.58
N LEU A 28 -2.43 -5.02 -31.08
CA LEU A 28 -2.35 -6.46 -30.84
C LEU A 28 -2.28 -6.72 -29.32
N ARG A 29 -3.39 -7.19 -28.75
CA ARG A 29 -3.43 -7.76 -27.40
C ARG A 29 -2.69 -9.12 -27.40
N PRO A 30 -1.88 -9.43 -26.39
CA PRO A 30 -1.35 -10.79 -26.24
C PRO A 30 -2.48 -11.76 -25.93
N LYS A 31 -2.57 -12.83 -26.75
CA LYS A 31 -3.45 -13.99 -26.57
C LYS A 31 -3.14 -14.62 -25.20
N LYS A 32 -4.06 -14.54 -24.25
CA LYS A 32 -4.05 -15.40 -23.07
C LYS A 32 -4.32 -16.82 -23.54
N GLN A 33 -3.37 -17.72 -23.33
CA GLN A 33 -3.59 -19.16 -23.43
C GLN A 33 -4.67 -19.53 -22.40
N SER A 34 -5.87 -19.85 -22.88
CA SER A 34 -6.89 -20.51 -22.09
C SER A 34 -6.50 -21.98 -21.97
N SER A 35 -6.07 -22.40 -20.78
CA SER A 35 -6.10 -23.81 -20.44
C SER A 35 -7.55 -24.26 -20.38
N HIS A 36 -7.98 -25.00 -21.40
CA HIS A 36 -9.20 -25.77 -21.34
C HIS A 36 -9.07 -26.80 -20.22
N ILE A 37 -9.76 -26.59 -19.10
CA ILE A 37 -10.05 -27.65 -18.15
C ILE A 37 -11.35 -28.29 -18.64
N SER A 38 -11.21 -29.33 -19.45
CA SER A 38 -12.28 -30.27 -19.73
C SER A 38 -12.63 -31.00 -18.44
N ARG A 39 -13.72 -30.59 -17.77
CA ARG A 39 -14.37 -31.44 -16.77
C ARG A 39 -15.16 -32.51 -17.53
N THR A 40 -14.51 -33.65 -17.74
CA THR A 40 -15.18 -34.89 -18.11
C THR A 40 -16.11 -35.30 -16.98
N ILE A 41 -17.35 -35.61 -17.34
CA ILE A 41 -18.36 -36.18 -16.46
C ILE A 41 -17.92 -37.62 -16.22
N SER A 42 -17.47 -37.94 -15.00
CA SER A 42 -17.18 -39.31 -14.59
C SER A 42 -18.49 -40.06 -14.37
N THR A 43 -18.89 -40.83 -15.38
CA THR A 43 -19.82 -41.96 -15.23
C THR A 43 -19.08 -43.08 -14.50
N THR A 44 -19.37 -43.29 -13.22
CA THR A 44 -18.99 -44.53 -12.55
C THR A 44 -19.98 -45.61 -12.96
N SER A 45 -19.58 -46.44 -13.92
CA SER A 45 -20.21 -47.71 -14.24
C SER A 45 -20.25 -48.63 -13.02
N PRO A 46 -21.27 -49.49 -12.86
CA PRO A 46 -21.36 -50.41 -11.74
C PRO A 46 -20.28 -51.50 -11.86
N LYS A 47 -19.63 -51.82 -10.75
CA LYS A 47 -18.68 -52.93 -10.66
C LYS A 47 -19.49 -54.22 -10.60
N ALA A 48 -19.29 -55.12 -11.58
CA ALA A 48 -19.86 -56.46 -11.56
C ALA A 48 -19.28 -57.28 -10.40
N ALA A 49 -20.14 -57.94 -9.64
CA ALA A 49 -19.75 -58.84 -8.57
C ALA A 49 -19.26 -60.17 -9.17
N VAL A 50 -18.07 -60.61 -8.73
CA VAL A 50 -17.56 -61.96 -8.98
C VAL A 50 -18.19 -62.88 -7.94
N THR A 51 -18.96 -63.84 -8.42
CA THR A 51 -19.53 -64.97 -7.67
C THR A 51 -18.45 -65.97 -7.28
N THR A 52 -18.35 -66.27 -5.98
CA THR A 52 -17.88 -67.57 -5.45
C THR A 52 -18.70 -67.89 -4.19
N ASP A 53 -19.79 -68.59 -4.43
CA ASP A 53 -20.37 -69.72 -3.70
C ASP A 53 -20.19 -69.85 -2.17
N ASN A 54 -21.37 -69.85 -1.52
CA ASN A 54 -21.83 -70.75 -0.46
C ASN A 54 -21.39 -70.52 1.00
N ASN A 55 -22.16 -69.73 1.75
CA ASN A 55 -23.00 -70.30 2.82
C ASN A 55 -24.07 -69.32 3.32
N ILE A 56 -25.24 -69.89 3.61
CA ILE A 56 -26.53 -69.25 3.81
C ILE A 56 -26.66 -68.66 5.22
N THR A 57 -26.95 -67.36 5.32
CA THR A 57 -27.81 -66.79 6.38
C THR A 57 -28.57 -65.62 5.75
N ARG A 58 -29.88 -65.78 5.58
CA ARG A 58 -30.74 -64.81 4.90
C ARG A 58 -31.13 -63.70 5.89
N ASP A 59 -30.57 -62.51 5.72
CA ASP A 59 -31.14 -61.29 6.33
C ASP A 59 -32.35 -60.82 5.50
N PRO A 60 -33.44 -60.35 6.15
CA PRO A 60 -34.66 -59.95 5.45
C PRO A 60 -34.48 -58.62 4.70
N PRO A 61 -35.19 -58.41 3.57
CA PRO A 61 -35.08 -57.19 2.78
C PRO A 61 -35.69 -55.99 3.53
N ALA A 62 -35.00 -54.85 3.44
CA ALA A 62 -35.40 -53.58 4.03
C ALA A 62 -36.77 -53.11 3.52
N GLY A 63 -37.81 -53.51 4.25
CA GLY A 63 -39.14 -52.93 4.22
C GLY A 63 -39.24 -51.83 5.28
N PHE A 64 -39.67 -50.65 4.82
CA PHE A 64 -40.13 -49.52 5.62
C PHE A 64 -40.96 -49.99 6.83
N THR A 65 -40.45 -49.90 8.05
CA THR A 65 -41.26 -49.93 9.29
C THR A 65 -40.54 -49.21 10.43
N GLU A 66 -41.23 -48.19 10.96
CA GLU A 66 -41.30 -47.81 12.37
C GLU A 66 -40.00 -47.51 13.14
N LEU A 67 -39.64 -46.22 13.19
CA LEU A 67 -38.97 -45.65 14.35
C LEU A 67 -40.04 -45.04 15.27
N GLU A 68 -40.73 -45.91 16.01
CA GLU A 68 -41.56 -45.51 17.15
C GLU A 68 -40.71 -45.42 18.44
N VAL A 69 -40.81 -44.25 19.07
CA VAL A 69 -41.06 -44.05 20.50
C VAL A 69 -40.18 -44.83 21.49
N ALA A 70 -39.12 -44.18 21.95
CA ALA A 70 -38.52 -44.46 23.26
C ALA A 70 -38.46 -43.17 24.09
N ALA A 71 -39.62 -42.73 24.58
CA ALA A 71 -39.70 -41.89 25.75
C ALA A 71 -39.59 -42.78 27.00
N ARG A 72 -38.42 -42.82 27.66
CA ARG A 72 -38.31 -43.22 29.06
C ARG A 72 -37.33 -42.30 29.79
N GLN A 73 -37.89 -41.55 30.73
CA GLN A 73 -37.17 -40.87 31.79
C GLN A 73 -36.47 -41.91 32.66
N GLN A 74 -35.19 -41.69 32.97
CA GLN A 74 -34.71 -41.75 34.35
C GLN A 74 -33.35 -41.06 34.48
N GLU A 75 -33.23 -40.41 35.63
CA GLU A 75 -32.25 -39.42 36.05
C GLU A 75 -30.86 -40.02 36.24
N GLY A 76 -29.83 -39.26 35.87
CA GLY A 76 -28.45 -39.65 36.06
C GLY A 76 -27.50 -38.57 35.54
N THR A 77 -27.03 -37.73 36.44
CA THR A 77 -26.01 -36.70 36.22
C THR A 77 -24.79 -37.27 35.48
N SER A 78 -24.60 -36.84 34.23
CA SER A 78 -23.30 -36.90 33.56
C SER A 78 -23.17 -35.74 32.59
N LEU A 79 -22.14 -34.93 32.80
CA LEU A 79 -21.70 -33.87 31.88
C LEU A 79 -21.12 -34.55 30.64
N VAL A 80 -21.97 -34.82 29.65
CA VAL A 80 -21.59 -35.47 28.39
C VAL A 80 -21.62 -34.43 27.26
N SER A 81 -20.42 -34.13 26.76
CA SER A 81 -20.07 -33.65 25.41
C SER A 81 -21.21 -33.08 24.55
N ALA A 82 -21.25 -31.75 24.40
CA ALA A 82 -22.24 -30.97 23.68
C ALA A 82 -22.18 -31.09 22.13
N ASN A 83 -21.85 -32.27 21.59
CA ASN A 83 -21.78 -32.53 20.15
C ASN A 83 -22.64 -33.74 19.73
N ALA A 84 -23.80 -33.93 20.35
CA ALA A 84 -24.85 -34.73 19.76
C ALA A 84 -25.66 -33.83 18.81
N THR A 85 -25.43 -33.95 17.50
CA THR A 85 -26.23 -33.30 16.46
C THR A 85 -27.65 -33.84 16.53
N ALA A 86 -28.50 -33.23 17.36
CA ALA A 86 -29.93 -33.49 17.36
C ALA A 86 -30.46 -33.13 15.96
N HIS A 87 -30.73 -34.16 15.14
CA HIS A 87 -31.38 -33.97 13.85
C HIS A 87 -32.80 -33.47 14.10
N THR A 88 -33.01 -32.18 13.91
CA THR A 88 -34.34 -31.58 13.97
C THR A 88 -35.20 -32.19 12.84
N PRO A 89 -36.38 -32.74 13.13
CA PRO A 89 -37.22 -33.41 12.12
C PRO A 89 -37.76 -32.43 11.07
N PHE A 90 -37.83 -31.13 11.39
CA PHE A 90 -38.25 -30.07 10.47
C PHE A 90 -37.10 -29.07 10.26
N ALA A 91 -36.58 -29.00 9.04
CA ALA A 91 -35.58 -28.01 8.66
C ALA A 91 -35.88 -27.46 7.26
N ARG A 92 -35.75 -26.14 7.08
CA ARG A 92 -35.85 -25.47 5.79
C ARG A 92 -34.60 -24.64 5.54
N ALA A 93 -34.04 -24.74 4.34
CA ALA A 93 -32.91 -23.89 3.95
C ALA A 93 -33.37 -22.43 3.79
N VAL A 94 -32.74 -21.52 4.53
CA VAL A 94 -32.96 -20.08 4.45
C VAL A 94 -31.59 -19.42 4.24
N PRO A 95 -31.44 -18.48 3.29
CA PRO A 95 -30.17 -17.79 3.11
C PRO A 95 -29.82 -16.97 4.34
N VAL A 96 -28.53 -16.91 4.67
CA VAL A 96 -28.02 -16.15 5.83
C VAL A 96 -28.20 -14.64 5.61
N SER A 97 -27.96 -14.15 4.39
CA SER A 97 -28.05 -12.72 4.07
C SER A 97 -29.42 -12.33 3.50
N PRO A 98 -30.00 -11.19 3.94
CA PRO A 98 -31.20 -10.64 3.33
C PRO A 98 -31.01 -10.28 1.85
N SER A 99 -29.80 -9.84 1.47
CA SER A 99 -29.48 -9.44 0.10
C SER A 99 -28.89 -10.59 -0.75
N TYR A 100 -29.18 -11.85 -0.38
CA TYR A 100 -28.64 -13.05 -1.04
C TYR A 100 -28.80 -13.07 -2.58
N PHE A 101 -29.98 -12.68 -3.08
CA PHE A 101 -30.26 -12.66 -4.52
C PHE A 101 -29.71 -11.43 -5.25
N SER A 102 -29.02 -10.54 -4.53
CA SER A 102 -28.36 -9.39 -5.14
C SER A 102 -27.02 -9.78 -5.78
N ARG A 103 -26.50 -8.92 -6.66
CA ARG A 103 -25.19 -9.14 -7.29
C ARG A 103 -24.02 -9.10 -6.29
N GLN A 104 -24.20 -8.43 -5.15
CA GLN A 104 -23.15 -8.12 -4.17
C GLN A 104 -23.72 -8.19 -2.75
N PRO A 105 -24.06 -9.40 -2.27
CA PRO A 105 -24.73 -9.56 -0.98
C PRO A 105 -23.92 -8.98 0.19
N ILE A 106 -22.63 -9.27 0.27
CA ILE A 106 -21.78 -8.87 1.40
C ILE A 106 -21.64 -7.35 1.47
N PHE A 107 -21.42 -6.71 0.31
CA PHE A 107 -21.32 -5.25 0.25
C PHE A 107 -22.66 -4.58 0.57
N ASN A 108 -23.77 -5.09 0.05
CA ASN A 108 -25.09 -4.51 0.27
C ASN A 108 -25.50 -4.59 1.74
N ASP A 109 -25.28 -5.73 2.39
CA ASP A 109 -25.55 -5.88 3.83
C ASP A 109 -24.70 -4.90 4.66
N SER A 110 -23.39 -4.82 4.35
CA SER A 110 -22.49 -3.86 5.01
C SER A 110 -22.93 -2.41 4.79
N PHE A 111 -23.40 -2.08 3.59
CA PHE A 111 -23.85 -0.74 3.24
C PHE A 111 -25.13 -0.36 3.97
N VAL A 112 -26.10 -1.28 4.06
CA VAL A 112 -27.33 -1.08 4.84
C VAL A 112 -27.02 -0.85 6.31
N VAL A 113 -26.15 -1.67 6.90
CA VAL A 113 -25.70 -1.49 8.31
C VAL A 113 -25.12 -0.08 8.51
N VAL A 114 -24.19 0.36 7.65
CA VAL A 114 -23.60 1.69 7.74
C VAL A 114 -24.65 2.80 7.56
N GLN A 115 -25.61 2.61 6.65
CA GLN A 115 -26.66 3.58 6.38
C GLN A 115 -27.62 3.71 7.57
N ASP A 116 -27.98 2.60 8.21
CA ASP A 116 -28.86 2.59 9.37
C ASP A 116 -28.17 3.20 10.60
N LEU A 117 -26.88 2.90 10.81
CA LEU A 117 -26.07 3.56 11.83
C LEU A 117 -26.00 5.09 11.60
N ALA A 118 -25.81 5.51 10.35
CA ALA A 118 -25.78 6.93 10.00
C ALA A 118 -27.13 7.63 10.24
N ARG A 119 -28.25 6.94 10.04
CA ARG A 119 -29.59 7.45 10.37
C ARG A 119 -29.81 7.50 11.89
N LYS A 120 -29.51 6.41 12.61
CA LYS A 120 -29.69 6.27 14.06
C LYS A 120 -28.90 7.33 14.83
N TYR A 121 -27.65 7.55 14.44
CA TYR A 121 -26.71 8.46 15.13
C TYR A 121 -26.54 9.81 14.41
N ALA A 122 -27.49 10.23 13.57
CA ALA A 122 -27.41 11.47 12.80
C ALA A 122 -27.25 12.73 13.67
N ARG A 123 -27.83 12.72 14.88
CA ARG A 123 -27.88 13.85 15.82
C ARG A 123 -26.60 14.02 16.64
N LEU A 124 -25.71 13.03 16.67
CA LEU A 124 -24.50 13.12 17.49
C LEU A 124 -23.55 14.20 16.95
N PRO A 125 -22.87 14.95 17.85
CA PRO A 125 -21.95 16.00 17.44
C PRO A 125 -20.74 15.41 16.71
N ILE A 126 -20.29 16.12 15.68
CA ILE A 126 -19.11 15.77 14.91
C ILE A 126 -17.93 16.67 15.22
N LEU A 127 -16.75 16.07 15.20
CA LEU A 127 -15.49 16.77 15.22
C LEU A 127 -15.18 17.39 13.85
N PRO A 128 -14.57 18.58 13.82
CA PRO A 128 -13.98 19.10 12.59
C PRO A 128 -12.86 18.16 12.13
N LYS A 129 -12.64 18.11 10.81
CA LYS A 129 -11.74 17.13 10.17
C LYS A 129 -10.32 17.13 10.74
N ASP A 130 -9.83 18.27 11.21
CA ASP A 130 -8.47 18.43 11.74
C ASP A 130 -8.25 17.73 13.08
N LYS A 131 -9.31 17.58 13.89
CA LYS A 131 -9.26 16.94 15.20
C LYS A 131 -9.50 15.42 15.13
N VAL A 132 -9.92 14.90 13.98
CA VAL A 132 -10.20 13.47 13.80
C VAL A 132 -8.90 12.71 13.57
N ALA A 133 -8.75 11.56 14.22
CA ALA A 133 -7.58 10.70 14.03
C ALA A 133 -7.42 10.28 12.56
N LEU A 134 -6.18 10.30 12.07
CA LEU A 134 -5.85 9.89 10.71
C LEU A 134 -6.01 8.37 10.55
N THR A 135 -7.16 7.96 10.05
CA THR A 135 -7.50 6.55 9.82
C THR A 135 -7.28 6.16 8.36
N ALA A 136 -6.56 5.06 8.13
CA ALA A 136 -6.36 4.49 6.82
C ALA A 136 -7.55 3.60 6.41
N TRP A 137 -8.38 4.09 5.49
CA TRP A 137 -9.50 3.34 4.91
C TRP A 137 -9.03 2.39 3.82
N ARG A 138 -9.69 1.23 3.68
CA ARG A 138 -9.43 0.29 2.57
C ARG A 138 -9.64 1.00 1.23
N THR A 139 -8.89 0.62 0.21
CA THR A 139 -9.26 1.01 -1.17
C THR A 139 -10.39 0.11 -1.66
N LYS A 140 -11.09 0.55 -2.72
CA LYS A 140 -12.06 -0.30 -3.42
C LYS A 140 -11.46 -1.66 -3.81
N GLU A 141 -10.25 -1.67 -4.34
CA GLU A 141 -9.58 -2.89 -4.78
C GLU A 141 -9.28 -3.82 -3.61
N GLN A 142 -8.78 -3.28 -2.49
CA GLN A 142 -8.57 -4.04 -1.26
C GLN A 142 -9.89 -4.62 -0.73
N TYR A 143 -10.96 -3.83 -0.75
CA TYR A 143 -12.27 -4.31 -0.31
C TYR A 143 -12.79 -5.46 -1.19
N ARG A 144 -12.64 -5.36 -2.53
CA ARG A 144 -12.99 -6.44 -3.46
C ARG A 144 -12.18 -7.70 -3.25
N LEU A 145 -10.90 -7.58 -2.86
CA LEU A 145 -10.06 -8.74 -2.56
C LEU A 145 -10.54 -9.47 -1.30
N VAL A 146 -10.99 -8.72 -0.29
CA VAL A 146 -11.47 -9.31 0.97
C VAL A 146 -12.82 -9.98 0.79
N THR A 147 -13.76 -9.34 0.07
CA THR A 147 -15.11 -9.91 -0.11
C THR A 147 -15.20 -10.87 -1.29
N GLY A 148 -14.29 -10.81 -2.25
CA GLY A 148 -14.39 -11.51 -3.54
C GLY A 148 -15.44 -10.93 -4.49
N GLU A 149 -16.15 -9.87 -4.08
CA GLU A 149 -17.23 -9.27 -4.87
C GLU A 149 -16.74 -8.10 -5.74
N HIS A 150 -17.34 -7.93 -6.92
CA HIS A 150 -16.95 -6.85 -7.84
C HIS A 150 -17.70 -5.53 -7.57
N VAL A 151 -17.45 -4.90 -6.43
CA VAL A 151 -18.13 -3.66 -5.99
C VAL A 151 -17.88 -2.47 -6.92
N LYS A 152 -18.91 -1.73 -7.34
CA LYS A 152 -18.75 -0.56 -8.23
C LYS A 152 -18.12 0.62 -7.47
N GLY A 153 -17.37 1.46 -8.20
CA GLY A 153 -16.68 2.61 -7.59
C GLY A 153 -17.60 3.68 -7.02
N ARG A 154 -18.71 3.97 -7.72
CA ARG A 154 -19.75 4.92 -7.26
C ARG A 154 -20.32 4.49 -5.91
N ASP A 155 -20.71 3.23 -5.81
CA ASP A 155 -21.40 2.68 -4.63
C ASP A 155 -20.43 2.60 -3.45
N TYR A 156 -19.20 2.14 -3.68
CA TYR A 156 -18.15 2.16 -2.66
C TYR A 156 -17.84 3.57 -2.15
N ALA A 157 -17.77 4.55 -3.05
CA ALA A 157 -17.53 5.94 -2.66
C ALA A 157 -18.70 6.52 -1.86
N ALA A 158 -19.95 6.16 -2.18
CA ALA A 158 -21.13 6.55 -1.41
C ALA A 158 -21.09 5.96 0.01
N CYS A 159 -20.80 4.66 0.13
CA CYS A 159 -20.61 3.99 1.42
C CYS A 159 -19.49 4.66 2.25
N LEU A 160 -18.33 4.89 1.63
CA LEU A 160 -17.18 5.46 2.33
C LEU A 160 -17.44 6.89 2.83
N LYS A 161 -18.29 7.67 2.17
CA LYS A 161 -18.73 8.98 2.69
C LYS A 161 -19.47 8.84 4.02
N LEU A 162 -20.37 7.86 4.14
CA LEU A 162 -21.11 7.58 5.37
C LEU A 162 -20.18 7.06 6.47
N VAL A 163 -19.28 6.13 6.13
CA VAL A 163 -18.26 5.63 7.06
C VAL A 163 -17.40 6.77 7.64
N LYS A 164 -16.96 7.69 6.78
CA LYS A 164 -16.18 8.87 7.21
C LYS A 164 -16.99 9.82 8.09
N ARG A 165 -18.29 10.01 7.80
CA ARG A 165 -19.21 10.81 8.62
C ARG A 165 -19.41 10.19 10.01
N LEU A 166 -19.56 8.87 10.09
CA LEU A 166 -19.66 8.14 11.37
C LEU A 166 -18.37 8.21 12.18
N HIS A 167 -17.21 8.12 11.51
CA HIS A 167 -15.91 8.24 12.18
C HIS A 167 -15.62 9.65 12.74
N GLN A 168 -16.33 10.69 12.28
CA GLN A 168 -16.21 12.05 12.79
C GLN A 168 -16.95 12.27 14.12
N ILE A 169 -17.78 11.34 14.57
CA ILE A 169 -18.49 11.45 15.86
C ILE A 169 -17.44 11.58 16.99
N HIS A 170 -17.74 12.40 18.00
CA HIS A 170 -16.86 12.59 19.15
C HIS A 170 -16.54 11.24 19.83
N PRO A 171 -15.26 10.91 20.11
CA PRO A 171 -14.85 9.57 20.57
C PRO A 171 -15.58 9.10 21.83
N ASP A 172 -15.84 10.01 22.78
CA ASP A 172 -16.55 9.71 24.03
C ASP A 172 -18.01 9.30 23.83
N LEU A 173 -18.60 9.68 22.69
CA LEU A 173 -20.00 9.43 22.35
C LEU A 173 -20.15 8.36 21.25
N VAL A 174 -19.05 7.76 20.78
CA VAL A 174 -19.11 6.72 19.74
C VAL A 174 -19.66 5.43 20.35
N PRO A 175 -20.79 4.91 19.85
CA PRO A 175 -21.31 3.63 20.31
C PRO A 175 -20.53 2.46 19.70
N ASP A 176 -20.49 1.33 20.41
CA ASP A 176 -19.80 0.11 19.99
C ASP A 176 -20.29 -0.42 18.64
N GLU A 177 -21.58 -0.23 18.34
CA GLU A 177 -22.21 -0.60 17.06
C GLU A 177 -21.53 0.10 15.88
N VAL A 178 -21.21 1.39 16.03
CA VAL A 178 -20.53 2.17 14.99
C VAL A 178 -19.11 1.67 14.81
N THR A 179 -18.41 1.35 15.90
CA THR A 179 -17.06 0.78 15.84
C THR A 179 -17.04 -0.54 15.06
N LYS A 180 -17.98 -1.45 15.35
CA LYS A 180 -18.13 -2.74 14.66
C LYS A 180 -18.47 -2.56 13.17
N GLY A 181 -19.45 -1.70 12.84
CA GLY A 181 -19.87 -1.47 11.45
C GLY A 181 -18.79 -0.82 10.58
N VAL A 182 -17.95 0.04 11.17
CA VAL A 182 -16.85 0.73 10.48
C VAL A 182 -15.63 -0.17 10.29
N GLN A 183 -15.44 -1.20 11.13
CA GLN A 183 -14.25 -2.06 11.14
C GLN A 183 -13.97 -2.73 9.79
N SER A 184 -15.02 -3.20 9.09
CA SER A 184 -14.91 -3.85 7.77
C SER A 184 -14.26 -2.97 6.69
N PHE A 185 -14.34 -1.64 6.86
CA PHE A 185 -13.80 -0.65 5.93
C PHE A 185 -12.42 -0.09 6.35
N LYS A 186 -11.97 -0.35 7.57
CA LYS A 186 -10.63 0.05 8.05
C LYS A 186 -9.56 -0.87 7.46
N ARG A 187 -8.40 -0.33 7.12
CA ARG A 187 -7.23 -1.17 6.80
C ARG A 187 -6.69 -1.78 8.07
N ASP A 188 -6.12 -2.97 7.93
CA ASP A 188 -5.47 -3.68 9.03
C ASP A 188 -4.17 -2.95 9.44
N VAL A 189 -3.46 -2.37 8.47
CA VAL A 189 -2.25 -1.55 8.70
C VAL A 189 -2.55 -0.07 8.49
N ASN A 190 -2.33 0.74 9.51
CA ASN A 190 -2.41 2.20 9.41
C ASN A 190 -1.06 2.81 9.03
N HIS A 191 -0.90 3.18 7.75
CA HIS A 191 0.34 3.78 7.25
C HIS A 191 0.72 5.12 7.92
N TYR A 192 -0.26 5.87 8.46
CA TYR A 192 0.01 7.16 9.11
C TYR A 192 0.75 7.02 10.44
N LEU A 193 0.64 5.86 11.09
CA LEU A 193 1.34 5.56 12.33
C LEU A 193 2.80 5.13 12.10
N ASN A 194 3.16 4.78 10.86
CA ASN A 194 4.52 4.39 10.51
C ASN A 194 5.44 5.63 10.44
N LYS A 195 5.86 6.12 11.61
CA LYS A 195 6.83 7.20 11.75
C LYS A 195 8.25 6.63 11.79
N PRO A 196 9.21 7.19 11.02
CA PRO A 196 10.60 6.78 11.14
C PRO A 196 11.13 7.15 12.53
N SER A 197 11.98 6.29 13.12
CA SER A 197 12.66 6.61 14.36
C SER A 197 13.55 7.84 14.17
N PRO A 198 13.50 8.83 15.09
CA PRO A 198 14.42 9.97 15.03
C PRO A 198 15.85 9.48 15.29
N ILE A 199 16.82 10.23 14.76
CA ILE A 199 18.24 9.97 15.04
C ILE A 199 18.52 10.50 16.45
N PRO A 200 18.94 9.67 17.41
CA PRO A 200 19.29 10.14 18.75
C PRO A 200 20.64 10.87 18.73
N VAL A 201 20.84 11.72 19.74
CA VAL A 201 22.14 12.29 20.07
C VAL A 201 22.74 11.43 21.18
N ASP A 202 23.98 10.99 20.99
CA ASP A 202 24.69 10.12 21.93
C ASP A 202 25.03 10.85 23.24
N LYS A 203 25.43 10.11 24.28
CA LYS A 203 25.93 10.64 25.57
C LYS A 203 27.03 11.70 25.41
N PHE A 204 27.83 11.58 24.34
CA PHE A 204 28.94 12.48 24.03
C PHE A 204 28.54 13.66 23.12
N GLY A 205 27.25 13.93 22.94
CA GLY A 205 26.78 15.04 22.09
C GLY A 205 27.00 14.82 20.59
N ARG A 206 27.19 13.57 20.16
CA ARG A 206 27.43 13.22 18.75
C ARG A 206 26.15 12.68 18.11
N SER A 207 25.87 13.06 16.88
CA SER A 207 24.78 12.48 16.09
C SER A 207 25.33 11.66 14.93
N LEU A 208 24.73 10.49 14.69
CA LEU A 208 25.14 9.59 13.61
C LEU A 208 24.23 9.74 12.39
N GLY A 209 24.81 10.22 11.30
CA GLY A 209 24.17 10.28 9.99
C GLY A 209 24.68 9.19 9.05
N VAL A 210 23.77 8.60 8.27
CA VAL A 210 24.12 7.60 7.24
C VAL A 210 23.68 8.06 5.86
N GLY A 211 24.65 8.13 4.94
CA GLY A 211 24.45 8.50 3.54
C GLY A 211 24.93 7.41 2.59
N LYS A 212 24.28 7.29 1.43
CA LYS A 212 24.64 6.32 0.39
C LYS A 212 24.52 6.95 -0.99
N ARG A 213 25.51 6.71 -1.84
CA ARG A 213 25.53 7.15 -3.24
C ARG A 213 26.23 6.13 -4.12
N LYS A 214 25.56 5.67 -5.18
CA LYS A 214 26.04 4.56 -6.02
C LYS A 214 26.42 3.36 -5.12
N SER A 215 27.69 2.97 -5.09
CA SER A 215 28.23 1.92 -4.22
C SER A 215 28.89 2.44 -2.93
N SER A 216 29.00 3.76 -2.75
CA SER A 216 29.60 4.37 -1.58
C SER A 216 28.60 4.47 -0.42
N VAL A 217 29.10 4.17 0.79
CA VAL A 217 28.38 4.30 2.06
C VAL A 217 29.21 5.18 2.98
N ALA A 218 28.60 6.20 3.55
CA ALA A 218 29.22 7.12 4.50
C ALA A 218 28.46 7.08 5.83
N ARG A 219 29.22 7.02 6.93
CA ARG A 219 28.75 7.20 8.31
C ARG A 219 29.44 8.44 8.85
N ALA A 220 28.69 9.50 9.14
CA ALA A 220 29.23 10.75 9.65
C ALA A 220 28.79 10.92 11.10
N PHE A 221 29.75 11.12 11.99
CA PHE A 221 29.53 11.55 13.35
C PHE A 221 29.71 13.06 13.39
N VAL A 222 28.66 13.78 13.77
CA VAL A 222 28.68 15.25 13.86
C VAL A 222 28.57 15.67 15.32
N VAL A 223 29.50 16.53 15.73
CA VAL A 223 29.63 17.03 17.11
C VAL A 223 29.77 18.54 17.04
N GLU A 224 29.26 19.26 18.03
CA GLU A 224 29.54 20.71 18.16
C GLU A 224 31.04 20.92 18.41
N GLY A 225 31.66 21.86 17.69
CA GLY A 225 33.11 22.05 17.69
C GLY A 225 33.57 23.22 16.82
N THR A 226 34.81 23.14 16.34
CA THR A 226 35.57 24.21 15.66
C THR A 226 35.54 24.16 14.13
N GLY A 227 34.82 23.21 13.52
CA GLY A 227 34.72 23.05 12.07
C GLY A 227 35.71 22.07 11.44
N GLU A 228 36.37 21.23 12.24
CA GLU A 228 37.32 20.25 11.74
C GLU A 228 36.62 19.06 11.08
N VAL A 229 37.04 18.74 9.85
CA VAL A 229 36.47 17.64 9.05
C VAL A 229 37.52 16.59 8.75
N PHE A 230 37.31 15.38 9.28
CA PHE A 230 38.14 14.21 9.07
C PHE A 230 37.38 13.13 8.30
N VAL A 231 38.04 12.54 7.30
CA VAL A 231 37.51 11.47 6.47
C VAL A 231 38.45 10.28 6.56
N ASN A 232 37.97 9.16 7.12
CA ASN A 232 38.77 7.95 7.36
C ASN A 232 40.11 8.24 8.08
N GLY A 233 40.10 9.17 9.04
CA GLY A 233 41.29 9.57 9.80
C GLY A 233 42.24 10.55 9.10
N LYS A 234 41.90 11.02 7.89
CA LYS A 234 42.68 12.02 7.14
C LYS A 234 41.93 13.35 7.07
N PRO A 235 42.62 14.50 6.98
CA PRO A 235 41.97 15.80 6.78
C PRO A 235 41.29 15.86 5.40
N LEU A 236 40.25 16.70 5.29
CA LEU A 236 39.43 16.83 4.08
C LEU A 236 40.25 17.15 2.81
N SER A 237 41.32 17.93 2.94
CA SER A 237 42.24 18.30 1.86
C SER A 237 42.99 17.11 1.28
N GLU A 238 43.45 16.20 2.12
CA GLU A 238 44.18 14.99 1.73
C GLU A 238 43.23 13.88 1.25
N ALA A 239 42.06 13.77 1.86
CA ALA A 239 41.09 12.74 1.53
C ALA A 239 40.49 12.92 0.12
N PHE A 240 40.19 14.16 -0.28
CA PHE A 240 39.69 14.48 -1.60
C PHE A 240 40.66 15.42 -2.31
N GLY A 241 41.32 14.95 -3.38
CA GLY A 241 42.22 15.82 -4.14
C GLY A 241 41.51 16.92 -4.93
N ARG A 242 40.25 16.69 -5.33
CA ARG A 242 39.47 17.62 -6.15
C ARG A 242 38.67 18.60 -5.28
N LEU A 243 38.79 19.90 -5.58
CA LEU A 243 38.07 20.95 -4.84
C LEU A 243 36.55 20.74 -4.83
N HIS A 244 35.96 20.37 -5.97
CA HIS A 244 34.54 20.10 -6.10
C HIS A 244 34.03 19.00 -5.14
N ASP A 245 34.84 17.96 -4.92
CA ASP A 245 34.50 16.86 -4.02
C ASP A 245 34.54 17.33 -2.56
N ARG A 246 35.51 18.19 -2.20
CA ARG A 246 35.59 18.83 -0.87
C ARG A 246 34.36 19.69 -0.59
N GLU A 247 34.01 20.57 -1.53
CA GLU A 247 32.84 21.44 -1.39
C GLU A 247 31.54 20.65 -1.27
N SER A 248 31.41 19.58 -2.05
CA SER A 248 30.24 18.70 -1.98
C SER A 248 30.14 18.00 -0.63
N ALA A 249 31.24 17.47 -0.10
CA ALA A 249 31.26 16.76 1.19
C ALA A 249 30.77 17.63 2.35
N VAL A 250 31.12 18.93 2.37
CA VAL A 250 30.71 19.89 3.42
C VAL A 250 29.51 20.76 3.03
N TRP A 251 28.87 20.50 1.90
CA TRP A 251 27.79 21.34 1.35
C TRP A 251 26.62 21.53 2.33
N ALA A 252 26.29 20.52 3.13
CA ALA A 252 25.26 20.62 4.15
C ALA A 252 25.57 21.68 5.24
N LEU A 253 26.83 21.81 5.63
CA LEU A 253 27.29 22.81 6.59
C LEU A 253 27.44 24.19 5.93
N LYS A 254 27.96 24.22 4.69
CA LYS A 254 28.12 25.46 3.91
C LYS A 254 26.77 26.13 3.63
N SER A 255 25.77 25.36 3.20
CA SER A 255 24.42 25.86 2.88
C SER A 255 23.63 26.33 4.10
N THR A 256 24.06 25.97 5.30
CA THR A 256 23.43 26.38 6.56
C THR A 256 24.32 27.31 7.39
N GLU A 257 25.43 27.81 6.82
CA GLU A 257 26.35 28.74 7.49
C GLU A 257 26.84 28.22 8.85
N ARG A 258 27.14 26.92 8.90
CA ARG A 258 27.48 26.16 10.12
C ARG A 258 28.81 25.42 10.00
N LEU A 259 29.66 25.83 9.07
CA LEU A 259 30.98 25.22 8.87
C LEU A 259 31.83 25.30 10.14
N ASP A 260 31.85 26.46 10.80
CA ASP A 260 32.74 26.72 11.93
C ASP A 260 32.20 26.20 13.28
N LYS A 261 31.00 25.59 13.28
CA LYS A 261 30.29 25.19 14.51
C LYS A 261 30.30 23.69 14.77
N TYR A 262 30.60 22.88 13.76
CA TYR A 262 30.47 21.43 13.85
C TYR A 262 31.72 20.72 13.36
N ASN A 263 32.25 19.84 14.20
CA ASN A 263 33.28 18.89 13.82
C ASN A 263 32.62 17.65 13.20
N VAL A 264 33.21 17.15 12.12
CA VAL A 264 32.71 16.00 11.37
C VAL A 264 33.77 14.93 11.32
N TRP A 265 33.45 13.76 11.87
CA TRP A 265 34.24 12.55 11.69
C TRP A 265 33.49 11.57 10.81
N ALA A 266 33.95 11.40 9.57
CA ALA A 266 33.30 10.58 8.56
C ALA A 266 34.08 9.29 8.29
N LEU A 267 33.39 8.17 8.35
CA LEU A 267 33.84 6.87 7.88
C LEU A 267 33.17 6.56 6.55
N VAL A 268 33.95 6.41 5.49
CA VAL A 268 33.44 6.20 4.15
C VAL A 268 34.06 4.96 3.53
N GLN A 269 33.22 4.12 2.93
CA GLN A 269 33.62 2.84 2.35
C GLN A 269 32.95 2.64 0.98
N GLY A 270 33.68 2.01 0.05
CA GLY A 270 33.19 1.64 -1.27
C GLY A 270 33.06 2.78 -2.29
N GLY A 271 32.81 2.42 -3.54
CA GLY A 271 32.67 3.33 -4.67
C GLY A 271 33.93 4.12 -5.02
N GLY A 272 33.76 5.36 -5.49
CA GLY A 272 34.87 6.25 -5.88
C GLY A 272 34.72 7.64 -5.28
N THR A 273 35.70 8.53 -5.47
CA THR A 273 35.84 9.81 -4.75
C THR A 273 34.57 10.68 -4.76
N THR A 274 34.01 10.93 -5.95
CA THR A 274 32.78 11.73 -6.12
C THR A 274 31.57 11.10 -5.41
N GLY A 275 31.42 9.78 -5.53
CA GLY A 275 30.34 9.05 -4.85
C GLY A 275 30.50 9.07 -3.33
N GLN A 276 31.73 9.02 -2.84
CA GLN A 276 32.05 9.13 -1.42
C GLN A 276 31.73 10.52 -0.86
N ALA A 277 32.12 11.58 -1.57
CA ALA A 277 31.81 12.96 -1.19
C ALA A 277 30.30 13.22 -1.13
N GLU A 278 29.53 12.83 -2.16
CA GLU A 278 28.07 13.00 -2.18
C GLU A 278 27.37 12.12 -1.11
N ALA A 279 27.92 10.93 -0.81
CA ALA A 279 27.41 10.11 0.29
C ALA A 279 27.63 10.80 1.64
N MET A 280 28.78 11.47 1.84
CA MET A 280 29.03 12.26 3.03
C MET A 280 28.05 13.42 3.17
N THR A 281 27.72 14.13 2.09
CA THR A 281 26.76 15.25 2.12
C THR A 281 25.44 14.84 2.77
N LEU A 282 24.90 13.69 2.34
CA LEU A 282 23.65 13.15 2.89
C LEU A 282 23.80 12.69 4.35
N ALA A 283 24.95 12.12 4.70
CA ALA A 283 25.25 11.70 6.07
C ALA A 283 25.29 12.91 7.02
N VAL A 284 26.08 13.93 6.67
CA VAL A 284 26.22 15.17 7.45
C VAL A 284 24.88 15.90 7.57
N ALA A 285 24.09 16.00 6.49
CA ALA A 285 22.77 16.63 6.53
C ALA A 285 21.80 15.93 7.49
N LYS A 286 21.82 14.60 7.56
CA LYS A 286 20.97 13.83 8.49
C LYS A 286 21.41 14.01 9.93
N ALA A 287 22.70 14.00 10.18
CA ALA A 287 23.26 14.23 11.51
C ALA A 287 22.95 15.66 11.99
N LEU A 288 23.08 16.66 11.12
CA LEU A 288 22.72 18.05 11.41
C LEU A 288 21.22 18.21 11.74
N CYS A 289 20.34 17.48 11.05
CA CYS A 289 18.90 17.47 11.37
C CYS A 289 18.58 16.88 12.75
N ALA A 290 19.47 16.07 13.33
CA ALA A 290 19.30 15.53 14.67
C ALA A 290 19.57 16.59 15.75
N HIS A 291 20.58 17.44 15.53
CA HIS A 291 20.90 18.58 16.39
C HIS A 291 19.89 19.72 16.23
N GLU A 292 19.61 20.12 14.99
CA GLU A 292 18.72 21.23 14.67
C GLU A 292 17.62 20.81 13.68
N PRO A 293 16.46 20.30 14.16
CA PRO A 293 15.40 19.80 13.29
C PRO A 293 14.77 20.89 12.41
N ALA A 294 14.87 22.17 12.81
CA ALA A 294 14.40 23.32 12.05
C ALA A 294 15.12 23.49 10.70
N LEU A 295 16.38 23.03 10.59
CA LEU A 295 17.18 23.14 9.37
C LEU A 295 16.78 22.16 8.26
N LYS A 296 15.83 21.26 8.54
CA LYS A 296 15.38 20.26 7.56
C LYS A 296 14.83 20.91 6.28
N ASN A 297 14.09 22.01 6.40
CA ASN A 297 13.52 22.71 5.25
C ASN A 297 14.58 23.42 4.38
N PRO A 298 15.51 24.22 4.93
CA PRO A 298 16.60 24.80 4.13
C PRO A 298 17.51 23.73 3.52
N LEU A 299 17.90 22.70 4.27
CA LEU A 299 18.69 21.58 3.74
C LEU A 299 17.98 20.81 2.60
N ARG A 300 16.65 20.72 2.66
CA ARG A 300 15.84 20.14 1.57
C ARG A 300 15.89 21.01 0.32
N ARG A 301 15.79 22.34 0.46
CA ARG A 301 15.92 23.29 -0.66
C ARG A 301 17.32 23.27 -1.27
N ALA A 302 18.35 23.12 -0.44
CA ALA A 302 19.74 22.96 -0.86
C ALA A 302 20.07 21.58 -1.47
N GLY A 303 19.10 20.65 -1.53
CA GLY A 303 19.28 19.33 -2.14
C GLY A 303 20.07 18.31 -1.32
N CYS A 304 20.35 18.57 -0.03
CA CYS A 304 21.22 17.73 0.80
C CYS A 304 20.53 16.50 1.41
N ILE A 305 19.20 16.52 1.55
CA ILE A 305 18.43 15.46 2.24
C ILE A 305 17.98 14.34 1.30
N THR A 306 17.85 14.64 0.01
CA THR A 306 17.35 13.68 -0.98
C THR A 306 18.46 12.68 -1.31
N ARG A 307 18.19 11.39 -1.10
CA ARG A 307 19.09 10.33 -1.58
C ARG A 307 19.03 10.26 -3.11
N ASP A 308 20.16 10.45 -3.80
CA ASP A 308 20.22 10.23 -5.25
C ASP A 308 20.10 8.72 -5.58
N PRO A 309 19.03 8.29 -6.28
CA PRO A 309 18.78 6.89 -6.63
C PRO A 309 19.53 6.43 -7.88
N ARG A 310 20.27 7.31 -8.59
CA ARG A 310 20.98 6.94 -9.83
C ARG A 310 22.06 5.91 -9.53
N VAL A 311 22.04 4.78 -10.22
CA VAL A 311 23.01 3.68 -10.08
C VAL A 311 23.41 3.21 -11.48
N VAL A 312 24.59 2.59 -11.59
CA VAL A 312 25.05 1.97 -12.84
C VAL A 312 24.08 0.88 -13.26
N GLU A 313 23.51 1.02 -14.47
CA GLU A 313 22.66 -0.01 -15.06
C GLU A 313 23.50 -1.25 -15.45
N ARG A 314 22.92 -2.44 -15.29
CA ARG A 314 23.56 -3.69 -15.74
C ARG A 314 23.70 -3.75 -17.27
N LYS A 315 24.68 -4.50 -17.76
CA LYS A 315 24.77 -4.87 -19.19
C LYS A 315 23.57 -5.73 -19.59
N LYS A 316 23.01 -5.48 -20.78
CA LYS A 316 21.94 -6.28 -21.39
C LYS A 316 22.52 -7.18 -22.49
N PRO A 317 22.01 -8.41 -22.69
CA PRO A 317 22.44 -9.24 -23.81
C PRO A 317 22.14 -8.54 -25.14
N GLY A 318 22.98 -8.78 -26.16
CA GLY A 318 22.90 -8.09 -27.44
C GLY A 318 23.36 -6.63 -27.44
N HIS A 319 23.73 -6.06 -26.28
CA HIS A 319 24.27 -4.71 -26.17
C HIS A 319 25.73 -4.74 -25.74
N VAL A 320 26.53 -3.78 -26.22
CA VAL A 320 27.94 -3.60 -25.86
C VAL A 320 28.06 -3.10 -24.42
N LYS A 321 27.22 -2.14 -24.02
CA LYS A 321 27.09 -1.62 -22.64
C LYS A 321 25.62 -1.72 -22.18
N ALA A 322 25.21 -0.98 -21.15
CA ALA A 322 23.83 -0.98 -20.68
C ALA A 322 22.81 -0.59 -21.78
N ARG A 323 23.16 0.39 -22.62
CA ARG A 323 22.31 0.91 -23.71
C ARG A 323 22.99 0.98 -25.08
N LYS A 324 24.34 0.98 -25.13
CA LYS A 324 25.08 1.03 -26.40
C LYS A 324 24.86 -0.28 -27.16
N MET A 325 24.13 -0.22 -28.26
CA MET A 325 24.00 -1.33 -29.21
C MET A 325 25.27 -1.44 -30.07
N PRO A 326 25.60 -2.63 -30.58
CA PRO A 326 26.56 -2.76 -31.67
C PRO A 326 26.06 -2.02 -32.92
N THR A 327 26.96 -1.73 -33.86
CA THR A 327 26.60 -1.11 -35.14
C THR A 327 25.57 -1.97 -35.86
N TRP A 328 24.43 -1.39 -36.22
CA TRP A 328 23.39 -2.06 -36.98
C TRP A 328 23.62 -1.86 -38.49
N VAL A 329 23.61 -2.95 -39.25
CA VAL A 329 23.79 -2.94 -40.71
C VAL A 329 22.45 -3.29 -41.37
N LYS A 330 21.90 -2.39 -42.19
CA LYS A 330 20.56 -2.51 -42.80
C LYS A 330 20.46 -3.44 -44.01
N ARG A 331 21.57 -3.56 -44.75
CA ARG A 331 21.75 -4.04 -46.15
C ARG A 331 20.56 -4.74 -46.80
#